data_AF-X1FH94-F1
#
_entry.id   AF-X1FH94-F1
#
_cell.length_a   1.000
_cell.length_b   1.000
_cell.length_c   1.000
_cell.angle_alpha   90.00
_cell.angle_beta   90.00
_cell.angle_gamma   90.00
#
_symmetry.space_group_name_H-M   'P 1'
#
loop_
_entity.id
_entity.type
_entity.pdbx_description
1 polymer ?
#
loop_
_entity_poly.entity_id
_entity_poly.type
_entity_poly.pdbx_seq_one_letter_code
_entity_poly.pdbx_strand_id
1 'polypeptide(L)'
;MWVGLEAEEYDRSYSDKFLLKRIVSFFAPYKRLMFVVIFFLIISSLTTAFQPIMVSLIITNLETTPDVLYVIFLIGIIFLFNVSGWVFNYIRTLYSSRVVGNVVLDIRKAAHQSVVNHDLSFFDRNPIGKVVSRINTDSRDFG
;
A
#
# COMPACT_ATOMS: atom_id res chain seq x y z
N MET A 1 -0.07 25.41 5.86
CA MET A 1 1.20 25.72 6.55
C MET A 1 1.89 24.40 6.85
N TRP A 2 2.94 24.07 6.11
CA TRP A 2 3.75 22.87 6.35
C TRP A 2 4.68 23.16 7.53
N VAL A 3 4.26 22.80 8.74
CA VAL A 3 5.06 22.91 9.96
C VAL A 3 5.79 21.58 10.14
N GLY A 4 7.12 21.54 10.04
CA GLY A 4 7.87 20.35 10.51
C GLY A 4 9.03 19.80 9.66
N LEU A 5 9.54 20.50 8.64
CA LEU A 5 10.70 20.03 7.86
C LEU A 5 12.07 20.54 8.37
N GLU A 6 12.09 21.35 9.43
CA GLU A 6 13.33 21.81 10.02
C GLU A 6 13.92 20.74 10.93
N ALA A 7 15.22 20.47 10.76
CA ALA A 7 15.97 19.56 11.61
C ALA A 7 16.00 20.11 13.04
N GLU A 8 15.52 19.31 14.00
CA GLU A 8 15.50 19.72 15.41
C GLU A 8 16.78 19.26 16.10
N GLU A 9 17.12 19.91 17.21
CA GLU A 9 18.33 19.57 18.00
C GLU A 9 18.33 18.11 18.51
N TYR A 10 17.15 17.50 18.63
CA TYR A 10 16.98 16.11 19.05
C TYR A 10 16.90 15.09 17.90
N ASP A 11 16.94 15.55 16.63
CA ASP A 11 16.89 14.64 15.48
C ASP A 11 18.22 13.88 15.36
N ARG A 12 18.12 12.54 15.39
CA ARG A 12 19.27 11.66 15.19
C ARG A 12 19.45 11.38 13.71
N SER A 13 20.65 11.60 13.20
CA SER A 13 21.00 11.22 11.83
C SER A 13 21.21 9.70 11.73
N TYR A 14 20.47 9.07 10.84
CA TYR A 14 20.57 7.65 10.53
C TYR A 14 20.78 7.45 9.03
N SER A 15 21.54 6.43 8.65
CA SER A 15 21.65 6.04 7.25
C SER A 15 20.32 5.49 6.73
N ASP A 16 19.98 5.80 5.48
CA ASP A 16 18.78 5.29 4.79
C ASP A 16 18.65 3.78 4.88
N LYS A 17 19.77 3.04 4.76
CA LYS A 17 19.76 1.58 4.88
C LYS A 17 19.28 1.11 6.25
N PHE A 18 19.67 1.83 7.30
CA PHE A 18 19.23 1.54 8.67
C PHE A 18 17.73 1.84 8.83
N LEU A 19 17.28 3.00 8.34
CA LEU A 19 15.87 3.39 8.38
C LEU A 19 14.98 2.40 7.61
N LEU A 20 15.38 1.99 6.41
CA LEU A 20 14.67 1.00 5.61
C LEU A 20 14.59 -0.35 6.33
N LYS A 21 15.68 -0.83 6.94
CA LYS A 21 15.67 -2.07 7.72
C LYS A 21 14.70 -1.98 8.90
N ARG A 22 14.67 -0.83 9.59
CA ARG A 22 13.74 -0.58 10.70
C ARG A 22 12.29 -0.56 10.22
N ILE A 23 11.99 0.12 9.12
CA ILE A 23 10.66 0.15 8.51
C ILE A 23 10.20 -1.25 8.13
N VAL A 24 11.02 -2.01 7.40
CA VAL A 24 10.70 -3.38 6.97
C VAL A 24 10.47 -4.31 8.18
N SER A 25 11.13 -4.06 9.32
CA SER A 25 10.90 -4.83 10.54
C SER A 25 9.47 -4.70 11.09
N PHE A 26 8.81 -3.54 10.90
CA PHE A 26 7.40 -3.37 11.28
C PHE A 26 6.44 -4.17 10.39
N PHE A 27 6.84 -4.51 9.15
CA PHE A 27 6.07 -5.40 8.29
C PHE A 27 6.27 -6.88 8.62
N ALA A 28 7.28 -7.24 9.42
CA ALA A 28 7.62 -8.64 9.72
C ALA A 28 6.48 -9.46 10.38
N PRO A 29 5.66 -8.90 11.30
CA PRO A 29 4.50 -9.61 11.86
C PRO A 29 3.41 -9.89 10.80
N TYR A 30 3.34 -9.07 9.74
CA TYR A 30 2.31 -9.11 8.72
C TYR A 30 2.72 -9.87 7.45
N LYS A 31 3.82 -10.66 7.48
CA LYS A 31 4.35 -11.39 6.31
C LYS A 31 3.32 -12.26 5.58
N ARG A 32 2.40 -12.90 6.31
CA ARG A 32 1.33 -13.72 5.69
C ARG A 32 0.34 -12.88 4.90
N LEU A 33 -0.06 -11.72 5.44
CA LEU A 33 -0.95 -10.79 4.74
C LEU A 33 -0.24 -10.14 3.56
N MET A 34 1.03 -9.78 3.72
CA MET A 34 1.89 -9.30 2.63
C MET A 34 1.98 -10.31 1.49
N PHE A 35 2.11 -11.61 1.78
CA PHE A 35 2.11 -12.65 0.76
C PHE A 35 0.79 -12.66 -0.02
N VAL A 36 -0.36 -12.55 0.66
CA VAL A 36 -1.68 -12.44 0.02
C VAL A 36 -1.75 -11.20 -0.87
N VAL A 37 -1.31 -10.03 -0.39
CA VAL A 37 -1.28 -8.79 -1.18
C VAL A 37 -0.42 -8.95 -2.44
N ILE A 38 0.79 -9.49 -2.30
CA ILE A 38 1.71 -9.68 -3.43
C ILE A 38 1.13 -10.69 -4.43
N PHE A 39 0.56 -11.79 -3.96
CA PHE A 39 -0.06 -12.80 -4.80
C PHE A 39 -1.20 -12.22 -5.65
N PHE A 40 -2.17 -11.54 -5.02
CA PHE A 40 -3.26 -10.91 -5.76
C PHE A 40 -2.82 -9.71 -6.60
N LEU A 41 -1.74 -9.02 -6.22
CA LEU A 41 -1.10 -8.00 -7.05
C LEU A 41 -0.64 -8.60 -8.37
N ILE A 42 0.16 -9.67 -8.33
CA ILE A 42 0.67 -10.34 -9.53
C ILE A 42 -0.48 -10.81 -10.42
N ILE A 43 -1.49 -11.47 -9.85
CA ILE A 43 -2.66 -11.94 -10.61
C ILE A 43 -3.39 -10.76 -11.25
N SER A 44 -3.68 -9.70 -10.50
CA SER A 44 -4.39 -8.53 -11.03
C SER A 44 -3.59 -7.84 -12.14
N SER A 45 -2.27 -7.73 -11.99
CA SER A 45 -1.38 -7.16 -13.01
C SER A 45 -1.35 -8.00 -14.29
N LEU A 46 -1.31 -9.33 -14.16
CA LEU A 46 -1.42 -10.23 -15.30
C LEU A 46 -2.76 -10.05 -16.00
N THR A 47 -3.88 -10.03 -15.27
CA THR A 47 -5.22 -9.80 -15.84
C THR A 47 -5.27 -8.49 -16.63
N THR A 48 -4.73 -7.39 -16.10
CA THR A 48 -4.66 -6.12 -16.83
C THR A 48 -3.78 -6.19 -18.08
N ALA A 49 -2.69 -6.96 -18.05
CA ALA A 49 -1.80 -7.14 -19.20
C ALA A 49 -2.41 -8.03 -20.30
N PHE A 50 -3.29 -8.98 -19.94
CA PHE A 50 -3.99 -9.84 -20.90
C PHE A 50 -5.13 -9.14 -21.64
N GLN A 51 -5.68 -8.06 -21.08
CA GLN A 51 -6.82 -7.34 -21.63
C GLN A 51 -6.67 -6.92 -23.12
N PRO A 52 -5.57 -6.28 -23.57
CA PRO A 52 -5.40 -5.91 -24.99
C PRO A 52 -5.32 -7.12 -25.93
N ILE A 53 -4.75 -8.23 -25.48
CA ILE A 53 -4.67 -9.47 -26.27
C ILE A 53 -6.07 -10.02 -26.52
N MET A 54 -6.92 -10.02 -25.49
CA MET A 54 -8.32 -10.48 -25.61
C MET A 54 -9.13 -9.61 -26.58
N VAL A 55 -8.96 -8.28 -26.53
CA VAL A 55 -9.63 -7.36 -27.46
C VAL A 55 -9.17 -7.59 -28.90
N SER A 56 -7.87 -7.75 -29.12
CA SER A 56 -7.30 -8.05 -30.45
C SER A 56 -7.93 -9.30 -31.06
N LEU A 57 -8.02 -10.39 -30.27
CA LEU A 57 -8.66 -11.64 -30.70
C LEU A 57 -10.11 -11.42 -31.14
N ILE A 58 -10.90 -10.63 -30.42
CA ILE A 58 -12.29 -10.33 -30.85
C ILE A 58 -12.29 -9.65 -32.22
N ILE A 59 -11.50 -8.57 -32.37
CA ILE A 59 -11.48 -7.76 -33.60
C ILE A 59 -11.08 -8.63 -34.81
N THR A 60 -10.02 -9.44 -34.68
CA THR A 60 -9.58 -10.32 -35.77
C THR A 60 -10.61 -11.39 -36.13
N ASN A 61 -11.33 -11.94 -35.14
CA ASN A 61 -12.37 -12.94 -35.41
C ASN A 61 -13.61 -12.31 -36.07
N LEU A 62 -13.96 -11.06 -35.74
CA LEU A 62 -15.03 -10.32 -36.43
C LEU A 62 -14.73 -10.11 -37.92
N GLU A 63 -13.46 -9.83 -38.26
CA GLU A 63 -13.04 -9.57 -39.64
C GLU A 63 -13.02 -10.83 -40.51
N THR A 64 -12.72 -11.99 -39.93
CA THR A 64 -12.49 -13.24 -40.68
C THR A 64 -13.74 -14.11 -40.81
N THR A 65 -14.55 -14.21 -39.76
CA THR A 65 -15.81 -14.98 -39.77
C THR A 65 -16.84 -14.30 -38.86
N PRO A 66 -17.84 -13.57 -39.40
CA PRO A 66 -18.85 -12.89 -38.61
C PRO A 66 -19.90 -13.88 -38.06
N ASP A 67 -19.49 -14.79 -37.17
CA ASP A 67 -20.41 -15.59 -36.36
C ASP A 67 -20.76 -14.83 -35.07
N VAL A 68 -21.98 -14.29 -35.06
CA VAL A 68 -22.50 -13.49 -33.95
C VAL A 68 -22.53 -14.28 -32.64
N LEU A 69 -22.83 -15.59 -32.67
CA LEU A 69 -22.89 -16.40 -31.46
C LEU A 69 -21.49 -16.59 -30.86
N TYR A 70 -20.47 -16.79 -31.71
CA TYR A 70 -19.09 -16.92 -31.27
C TYR A 70 -18.57 -15.61 -30.66
N VAL A 71 -18.92 -14.46 -31.25
CA VAL A 71 -18.57 -13.14 -30.71
C VAL A 71 -19.22 -12.90 -29.35
N ILE A 72 -20.51 -13.20 -29.19
CA ILE A 72 -21.21 -13.08 -27.90
C ILE A 72 -20.55 -13.97 -26.83
N PHE A 73 -20.15 -15.18 -27.20
CA PHE A 73 -19.44 -16.10 -26.30
C PHE A 73 -18.09 -15.53 -25.83
N LEU A 74 -17.28 -14.98 -26.75
CA LEU A 74 -16.00 -14.34 -26.41
C LEU A 74 -16.19 -13.12 -25.50
N ILE A 75 -17.19 -12.28 -25.78
CA ILE A 75 -17.55 -11.14 -24.92
C ILE A 75 -17.92 -11.63 -23.52
N GLY A 76 -18.69 -12.71 -23.40
CA GLY A 76 -19.03 -13.34 -22.13
C GLY A 76 -17.82 -13.80 -21.33
N ILE A 77 -16.86 -14.47 -21.98
CA ILE A 77 -15.59 -14.89 -21.34
C ILE A 77 -14.80 -13.68 -20.84
N ILE A 78 -14.68 -12.65 -21.67
CA ILE A 78 -13.91 -11.44 -21.32
C ILE A 78 -14.59 -10.69 -20.17
N PHE A 79 -15.92 -10.61 -20.17
CA PHE A 79 -16.66 -10.04 -19.06
C PHE A 79 -16.36 -10.79 -17.76
N LEU A 80 -16.43 -12.12 -17.76
CA LEU A 80 -16.09 -12.94 -16.60
C LEU A 80 -14.64 -12.74 -16.14
N PHE A 81 -13.69 -12.61 -17.08
CA PHE A 81 -12.28 -12.36 -16.77
C PHE A 81 -12.04 -10.96 -16.19
N ASN A 82 -12.78 -9.94 -16.65
CA ASN A 82 -12.73 -8.60 -16.08
C ASN A 82 -13.33 -8.57 -14.67
N VAL A 83 -14.46 -9.24 -14.46
CA VAL A 83 -15.08 -9.36 -13.13
C VAL A 83 -14.14 -10.06 -12.16
N SER A 84 -13.47 -11.15 -12.57
CA SER A 84 -12.49 -11.83 -11.72
C SER A 84 -11.28 -10.95 -11.42
N GLY A 85 -10.75 -10.24 -12.43
CA GLY A 85 -9.69 -9.25 -12.26
C GLY A 85 -10.03 -8.15 -11.25
N TRP A 86 -11.27 -7.63 -11.33
CA TRP A 86 -11.78 -6.67 -10.38
C TRP A 86 -11.85 -7.25 -8.96
N VAL A 87 -12.36 -8.47 -8.79
CA VAL A 87 -12.40 -9.16 -7.48
C VAL A 87 -11.00 -9.33 -6.90
N PHE A 88 -10.03 -9.76 -7.72
CA PHE A 88 -8.64 -9.92 -7.29
C PHE A 88 -8.01 -8.60 -6.86
N ASN A 89 -8.26 -7.53 -7.63
CA ASN A 89 -7.80 -6.19 -7.28
C ASN A 89 -8.45 -5.68 -5.99
N TYR A 90 -9.75 -5.95 -5.80
CA TYR A 90 -10.47 -5.59 -4.58
C TYR A 90 -9.86 -6.29 -3.35
N ILE A 91 -9.60 -7.60 -3.44
CA ILE A 91 -8.95 -8.37 -2.38
C ILE A 91 -7.57 -7.78 -2.08
N ARG A 92 -6.73 -7.57 -3.11
CA ARG A 92 -5.41 -6.95 -2.96
C ARG A 92 -5.50 -5.62 -2.22
N THR A 93 -6.41 -4.73 -2.63
CA THR A 93 -6.58 -3.39 -2.04
C THR A 93 -7.02 -3.47 -0.59
N LEU A 94 -8.01 -4.32 -0.27
CA LEU A 94 -8.50 -4.51 1.09
C LEU A 94 -7.38 -4.97 2.03
N TYR A 95 -6.60 -5.98 1.64
CA TYR A 95 -5.50 -6.47 2.47
C TYR A 95 -4.33 -5.48 2.53
N SER A 96 -4.04 -4.76 1.45
CA SER A 96 -3.00 -3.72 1.42
C SER A 96 -3.33 -2.61 2.43
N SER A 97 -4.54 -2.06 2.39
CA SER A 97 -4.96 -1.01 3.33
C SER A 97 -4.93 -1.49 4.78
N ARG A 98 -5.33 -2.74 5.05
CA ARG A 98 -5.26 -3.32 6.40
C ARG A 98 -3.81 -3.43 6.90
N VAL A 99 -2.89 -3.92 6.07
CA VAL A 99 -1.48 -4.07 6.46
C VAL A 99 -0.84 -2.71 6.70
N VAL A 100 -1.01 -1.76 5.77
CA VAL A 100 -0.46 -0.40 5.92
C VAL A 100 -1.01 0.27 7.17
N GLY A 101 -2.34 0.23 7.39
CA GLY A 101 -2.96 0.81 8.58
C GLY A 101 -2.43 0.21 9.89
N ASN A 102 -2.25 -1.11 9.95
CA ASN A 102 -1.68 -1.77 11.12
C ASN A 102 -0.21 -1.40 11.35
N VAL A 103 0.61 -1.34 10.29
CA VAL A 103 2.01 -0.92 10.39
C VAL A 103 2.12 0.52 10.88
N VAL A 104 1.33 1.45 10.33
CA VAL A 104 1.28 2.84 10.78
C VAL A 104 0.88 2.93 12.26
N LEU A 105 -0.10 2.13 12.68
CA LEU A 105 -0.51 2.06 14.08
C LEU A 105 0.62 1.58 14.99
N ASP A 106 1.38 0.57 14.58
CA ASP A 106 2.51 0.05 15.35
C ASP A 106 3.65 1.07 15.44
N ILE A 107 3.93 1.80 14.36
CA ILE A 107 4.88 2.92 14.35
C ILE A 107 4.43 4.01 15.34
N ARG A 108 3.16 4.41 15.32
CA ARG A 108 2.60 5.40 16.26
C ARG A 108 2.74 4.95 17.71
N LYS A 109 2.42 3.69 18.01
CA LYS A 109 2.57 3.11 19.35
C LYS A 109 4.04 3.14 19.80
N ALA A 110 4.97 2.74 18.93
CA ALA A 110 6.39 2.75 19.23
C ALA A 110 6.92 4.17 19.49
N ALA A 111 6.51 5.14 18.66
CA ALA A 111 6.88 6.54 18.83
C ALA A 111 6.31 7.13 20.13
N HIS A 112 5.02 6.90 20.41
CA HIS A 112 4.37 7.34 21.64
C HIS A 112 5.05 6.75 22.89
N GLN A 113 5.33 5.45 22.89
CA GLN A 113 6.04 4.79 23.99
C GLN A 113 7.44 5.40 24.19
N SER A 114 8.15 5.72 23.11
CA SER A 114 9.47 6.36 23.22
C SER A 114 9.40 7.78 23.79
N VAL A 115 8.31 8.53 23.53
CA VAL A 115 8.14 9.88 24.05
C VAL A 115 7.74 9.88 25.52
N VAL A 116 6.82 9.00 25.93
CA VAL A 116 6.38 8.93 27.34
C VAL A 116 7.53 8.54 28.29
N ASN A 117 8.53 7.80 27.80
CA ASN A 117 9.70 7.40 28.59
C ASN A 117 10.86 8.42 28.52
N HIS A 118 10.64 9.63 28.01
CA HIS A 118 11.66 10.66 27.94
C HIS A 118 11.75 11.47 29.25
N ASP A 119 12.95 11.96 29.57
CA ASP A 119 13.17 12.79 30.77
C ASP A 119 12.38 14.10 30.71
N LEU A 120 11.95 14.60 31.88
CA LEU A 120 11.22 15.87 32.00
C LEU A 120 12.00 17.06 31.38
N SER A 121 13.33 17.03 31.45
CA SER A 121 14.22 18.05 30.88
C SER A 121 14.12 18.18 29.35
N PHE A 122 13.66 17.14 28.66
CA PHE A 122 13.36 17.20 27.22
C PHE A 122 12.11 18.02 26.95
N PHE A 123 11.09 17.88 27.78
CA PHE A 123 9.82 18.59 27.65
C PHE A 123 9.91 20.06 28.06
N ASP A 124 10.91 20.44 28.86
CA ASP A 124 11.24 21.83 29.14
C ASP A 124 11.78 22.57 27.90
N ARG A 125 12.44 21.85 26.98
CA ARG A 125 13.01 22.39 25.74
C ARG A 125 12.13 22.19 24.52
N ASN A 126 11.26 21.19 24.55
CA ASN A 126 10.45 20.77 23.41
C ASN A 126 8.95 20.76 23.77
N PRO A 127 8.13 21.66 23.20
CA PRO A 127 6.70 21.71 23.49
C PRO A 127 5.99 20.38 23.20
N ILE A 128 5.29 19.83 24.19
CA ILE A 128 4.57 18.55 24.07
C ILE A 128 3.63 18.52 22.86
N GLY A 129 2.91 19.62 22.60
CA GLY A 129 2.01 19.73 21.45
C GLY A 129 2.72 19.58 20.09
N LYS A 130 3.97 20.04 19.99
CA LYS A 130 4.79 19.90 18.78
C LYS A 130 5.19 18.44 18.56
N VAL A 131 5.61 17.75 19.62
CA VAL A 131 6.01 16.34 19.59
C VAL A 131 4.83 15.44 19.21
N VAL A 132 3.66 15.64 19.83
CA VAL A 132 2.44 14.88 19.50
C VAL A 132 1.96 15.17 18.08
N SER A 133 2.07 16.42 17.62
CA SER A 133 1.72 16.80 16.24
C SER A 133 2.61 16.07 15.22
N ARG A 134 3.93 16.01 15.43
CA ARG A 134 4.86 15.25 14.57
C ARG A 134 4.54 13.77 14.56
N ILE A 135 4.34 13.14 15.73
CA ILE A 135 3.95 11.73 15.79
C ILE A 135 2.71 11.47 14.94
N ASN A 136 1.69 12.33 15.01
CA ASN A 136 0.45 12.13 14.26
C ASN A 136 0.57 12.47 12.77
N THR A 137 1.34 13.50 12.42
CA THR A 137 1.46 13.99 11.03
C THR A 137 2.44 13.11 10.26
N ASP A 138 3.65 12.90 10.77
CA ASP A 138 4.69 12.11 10.10
C ASP A 138 4.25 10.66 9.88
N SER A 139 3.56 10.07 10.86
CA SER A 139 3.01 8.72 10.70
C SER A 139 1.80 8.64 9.78
N ARG A 140 1.06 9.73 9.59
CA ARG A 140 -0.01 9.81 8.58
C ARG A 140 0.58 9.92 7.19
N ASP A 141 1.60 10.76 7.03
CA ASP A 141 2.29 10.97 5.74
C ASP A 141 3.07 9.72 5.29
N PHE A 142 3.39 8.82 6.23
CA PHE A 142 4.01 7.52 5.95
C PHE A 142 3.06 6.49 5.31
N GLY A 143 1.75 6.54 5.61
CA GLY A 143 0.76 5.54 5.21
C GLY A 143 -0.04 5.93 3.97
#